data_AF-A0AAP7DIW5-F1
#
_entry.id   AF-A0AAP7DIW5-F1
#
_cell.length_a   1.000
_cell.length_b   1.000
_cell.length_c   1.000
_cell.angle_alpha   90.00
_cell.angle_beta   90.00
_cell.angle_gamma   90.00
#
_symmetry.space_group_name_H-M   'P 1'
#
loop_
_entity.id
_entity.type
_entity.pdbx_description
1 polymer ?
#
loop_
_entity_poly.entity_id
_entity_poly.type
_entity_poly.pdbx_seq_one_letter_code
_entity_poly.pdbx_strand_id
1 'polypeptide(L)'
;MKKKLIHRLNRIEGQVRGVKSMIERDTYCDDVLNQIASIQSALHSVGRLLLEGHMKSCVVERLQDGEPEVIDELLTTIHKLLK
;
A
#
# COMPACT_ATOMS: atom_id res chain seq x y z
N MET A 1 -8.88 6.06 -10.59
CA MET A 1 -8.20 5.49 -9.42
C MET A 1 -7.85 4.00 -9.59
N LYS A 2 -8.83 3.11 -9.79
CA LYS A 2 -8.66 1.65 -9.94
C LYS A 2 -7.51 1.23 -10.89
N LYS A 3 -7.51 1.74 -12.13
CA LYS A 3 -6.46 1.42 -13.13
C LYS A 3 -5.04 1.78 -12.68
N LYS A 4 -4.87 2.91 -11.99
CA LYS A 4 -3.57 3.38 -11.46
C LYS A 4 -3.08 2.50 -10.32
N LEU A 5 -3.98 2.05 -9.44
CA LEU A 5 -3.65 1.12 -8.35
C LEU A 5 -3.22 -0.24 -8.90
N ILE A 6 -4.00 -0.81 -9.83
CA ILE A 6 -3.66 -2.09 -10.47
C ILE A 6 -2.30 -2.02 -11.18
N HIS A 7 -2.03 -0.95 -11.93
CA HIS A 7 -0.73 -0.81 -12.59
C HIS A 7 0.45 -0.76 -11.60
N ARG A 8 0.27 -0.14 -10.43
CA ARG A 8 1.30 -0.13 -9.36
C ARG A 8 1.47 -1.50 -8.72
N LEU A 9 0.37 -2.20 -8.46
CA LEU A 9 0.41 -3.56 -7.91
C LEU A 9 1.10 -4.53 -8.86
N ASN A 10 0.84 -4.46 -10.17
CA ASN A 10 1.53 -5.30 -11.17
C ASN A 10 3.05 -5.06 -11.17
N ARG A 11 3.49 -3.81 -10.95
CA ARG A 11 4.91 -3.49 -10.83
C ARG A 11 5.51 -4.10 -9.56
N ILE A 12 4.81 -3.98 -8.43
CA ILE A 12 5.22 -4.57 -7.15
C ILE A 12 5.32 -6.09 -7.25
N GLU A 13 4.35 -6.75 -7.90
CA GLU A 13 4.40 -8.18 -8.17
C GLU A 13 5.67 -8.58 -8.96
N GLY A 14 6.02 -7.79 -9.98
CA GLY A 14 7.27 -7.95 -10.72
C GLY A 14 8.51 -7.81 -9.84
N GLN A 15 8.53 -6.84 -8.92
CA GLN A 15 9.64 -6.66 -7.97
C GLN A 15 9.75 -7.85 -7.00
N VAL A 16 8.63 -8.36 -6.49
CA VAL A 16 8.60 -9.54 -5.60
C VAL A 16 9.15 -10.77 -6.32
N ARG A 17 8.75 -11.00 -7.59
CA ARG A 17 9.36 -12.04 -8.43
C ARG A 17 10.87 -11.82 -8.60
N GLY A 18 11.30 -10.57 -8.78
CA GLY A 18 12.71 -10.22 -8.84
C GLY A 18 13.49 -10.61 -7.58
N VAL A 19 12.95 -10.30 -6.39
CA VAL A 19 13.55 -10.71 -5.10
C VAL A 19 13.69 -12.22 -4.99
N LYS A 20 12.65 -12.97 -5.37
CA LYS A 20 12.73 -14.44 -5.41
C LYS A 20 13.89 -14.92 -6.28
N SER A 21 14.01 -14.39 -7.51
CA SER A 21 15.11 -14.74 -8.42
C SER A 21 16.48 -14.33 -7.89
N MET A 22 16.59 -13.23 -7.12
CA MET A 22 17.85 -12.81 -6.50
C MET A 22 18.30 -13.81 -5.43
N ILE A 23 17.36 -14.29 -4.61
CA ILE A 23 17.63 -15.31 -3.59
C ILE A 23 18.03 -16.64 -4.23
N GLU A 24 17.33 -17.08 -5.28
CA GLU A 24 17.67 -18.32 -6.02
C GLU A 24 19.05 -18.28 -6.68
N ARG A 25 19.63 -17.10 -6.87
CA ARG A 25 20.95 -16.88 -7.47
C ARG A 25 22.03 -16.56 -6.43
N ASP A 26 21.74 -16.69 -5.14
CA ASP A 26 22.64 -16.32 -4.05
C ASP A 26 23.18 -14.88 -4.19
N THR A 27 22.32 -13.95 -4.62
CA THR A 27 22.68 -12.53 -4.76
C THR A 27 23.06 -11.96 -3.39
N TYR A 28 23.97 -10.99 -3.38
CA TYR A 28 24.43 -10.33 -2.15
C TYR A 28 23.25 -9.81 -1.31
N CYS A 29 23.30 -10.10 0.00
CA CYS A 29 22.18 -9.88 0.91
C CYS A 29 21.73 -8.41 0.96
N ASP A 30 22.65 -7.45 0.91
CA ASP A 30 22.29 -6.03 0.94
C ASP A 30 21.48 -5.61 -0.29
N ASP A 31 21.76 -6.18 -1.47
CA ASP A 31 21.01 -5.90 -2.69
C ASP A 31 19.57 -6.44 -2.59
N VAL A 32 19.42 -7.64 -2.01
CA VAL A 32 18.10 -8.22 -1.72
C VAL A 32 17.33 -7.35 -0.73
N LEU A 33 17.98 -6.90 0.34
CA LEU A 33 17.37 -6.03 1.35
C LEU A 33 16.97 -4.67 0.77
N ASN A 34 17.80 -4.06 -0.08
CA ASN A 34 17.48 -2.83 -0.80
C ASN A 34 16.25 -3.00 -1.69
N GLN A 35 16.13 -4.15 -2.37
CA GLN A 35 14.97 -4.41 -3.21
C GLN A 35 13.70 -4.65 -2.39
N ILE A 36 13.79 -5.30 -1.22
CA ILE A 36 12.69 -5.43 -0.27
C ILE A 36 12.23 -4.05 0.23
N ALA A 37 13.17 -3.17 0.60
CA ALA A 37 12.85 -1.81 1.03
C ALA A 37 12.16 -0.99 -0.07
N SER A 38 12.57 -1.17 -1.33
CA SER A 38 11.91 -0.58 -2.50
C SER A 38 10.46 -1.06 -2.66
N ILE A 39 10.20 -2.36 -2.46
CA ILE A 39 8.86 -2.95 -2.47
C ILE A 39 7.98 -2.38 -1.36
N GLN A 40 8.50 -2.31 -0.13
CA GLN A 40 7.78 -1.73 1.01
C GLN A 40 7.38 -0.27 0.73
N SER A 41 8.31 0.53 0.22
CA SER A 41 8.04 1.92 -0.18
C SER A 41 6.97 2.02 -1.26
N ALA A 42 6.98 1.13 -2.25
CA ALA A 42 5.96 1.08 -3.29
C ALA A 42 4.57 0.69 -2.73
N LEU A 43 4.51 -0.26 -1.80
CA LEU A 43 3.29 -0.65 -1.09
C LEU A 43 2.73 0.51 -0.24
N HIS A 44 3.58 1.24 0.49
CA HIS A 44 3.18 2.44 1.23
C HIS A 44 2.58 3.49 0.29
N SER A 45 3.16 3.69 -0.89
CA SER A 45 2.62 4.60 -1.91
C SER A 45 1.22 4.18 -2.40
N VAL A 46 0.99 2.87 -2.58
CA VAL A 46 -0.34 2.33 -2.95
C VAL A 46 -1.34 2.54 -1.81
N GLY A 47 -0.96 2.21 -0.57
CA GLY A 47 -1.79 2.39 0.62
C GLY A 47 -2.23 3.84 0.81
N ARG A 48 -1.29 4.80 0.69
CA ARG A 48 -1.60 6.23 0.75
C ARG A 48 -2.60 6.68 -0.32
N LEU A 49 -2.43 6.23 -1.56
CA LEU A 49 -3.34 6.60 -2.65
C LEU A 49 -4.74 6.02 -2.45
N LEU A 50 -4.84 4.79 -1.93
CA LEU A 50 -6.12 4.16 -1.62
C LEU A 50 -6.81 4.86 -0.44
N LEU A 51 -6.07 5.19 0.61
CA LEU A 51 -6.56 5.94 1.76
C LEU A 51 -7.09 7.32 1.36
N GLU A 52 -6.35 8.06 0.52
CA GLU A 52 -6.80 9.35 0.00
C GLU A 52 -8.14 9.22 -0.75
N GLY A 53 -8.29 8.18 -1.56
CA GLY A 53 -9.55 7.87 -2.24
C GLY A 53 -10.68 7.58 -1.25
N HIS A 54 -10.43 6.71 -0.28
CA HIS A 54 -11.40 6.32 0.74
C HIS A 54 -11.88 7.52 1.58
N MET A 55 -10.96 8.40 1.98
CA MET A 55 -11.30 9.63 2.71
C MET A 55 -12.17 10.57 1.88
N LYS A 56 -11.87 10.73 0.59
CA LYS A 56 -12.58 11.68 -0.30
C LYS A 56 -13.93 11.16 -0.81
N SER A 57 -14.23 9.87 -0.65
CA SER A 57 -15.52 9.29 -1.04
C SER A 57 -16.27 8.75 0.17
N CYS A 58 -15.94 7.53 0.61
CA CYS A 58 -16.75 6.78 1.56
C CYS A 58 -16.84 7.46 2.93
N VAL A 59 -15.74 8.04 3.41
CA VAL A 59 -15.74 8.73 4.71
C VAL A 59 -16.57 10.01 4.65
N VAL A 60 -16.40 10.82 3.60
CA VAL A 60 -17.19 12.05 3.42
C VAL A 60 -18.68 11.75 3.28
N GLU A 61 -19.05 10.72 2.50
CA GLU A 61 -20.45 10.28 2.33
C GLU A 61 -21.05 9.87 3.68
N ARG A 62 -20.41 8.97 4.44
CA ARG A 62 -20.92 8.52 5.74
C ARG A 62 -21.04 9.64 6.77
N LEU A 63 -20.11 10.59 6.77
CA LEU A 63 -20.22 11.78 7.63
C LEU A 63 -21.43 12.65 7.26
N GLN A 64 -21.74 12.79 5.97
CA GLN A 64 -22.91 13.53 5.50
C GLN A 64 -24.22 12.81 5.85
N ASP A 65 -24.20 11.48 5.89
CA ASP A 65 -25.32 10.63 6.30
C ASP A 65 -25.52 10.57 7.83
N GLY A 66 -24.67 11.26 8.60
CA GLY A 66 -24.80 11.36 10.06
C GLY A 66 -24.18 10.18 10.82
N GLU A 67 -23.20 9.49 10.24
CA GLU A 67 -22.50 8.34 10.84
C GLU A 67 -21.06 8.72 11.28
N PRO A 68 -20.87 9.39 12.43
CA PRO A 68 -19.55 9.82 12.90
C PRO A 68 -18.59 8.66 13.25
N GLU A 69 -19.11 7.45 13.49
CA GLU A 69 -18.35 6.26 13.86
C GLU A 69 -17.34 5.84 12.76
N VAL A 70 -17.55 6.29 11.51
CA VAL A 70 -16.60 6.09 10.41
C VAL A 70 -15.20 6.65 10.71
N ILE A 71 -15.10 7.66 11.58
CA ILE A 71 -13.81 8.23 12.00
C ILE A 71 -13.02 7.22 12.84
N ASP A 72 -13.65 6.45 13.71
CA ASP A 72 -12.98 5.44 14.53
C ASP A 72 -12.48 4.26 13.67
N GLU A 73 -13.25 3.86 12.66
CA GLU A 73 -12.84 2.89 11.65
C GLU A 73 -11.60 3.38 10.87
N LEU A 74 -11.61 4.66 10.49
CA LEU A 74 -10.49 5.30 9.78
C LEU A 74 -9.23 5.34 10.65
N LEU A 75 -9.35 5.75 11.92
CA LEU A 75 -8.23 5.77 12.87
C LEU A 75 -7.63 4.36 13.07
N THR A 76 -8.47 3.35 13.18
CA THR A 76 -8.03 1.94 13.26
C THR A 76 -7.22 1.54 12.03
N THR A 77 -7.65 1.98 10.83
CA THR A 77 -6.95 1.70 9.57
C THR A 77 -5.62 2.45 9.50
N ILE A 78 -5.58 3.73 9.87
CA ILE A 78 -4.37 4.55 9.88
C ILE A 78 -3.32 3.98 10.84
N HIS A 79 -3.71 3.54 12.05
CA HIS A 79 -2.78 2.90 12.98
C HIS A 79 -2.12 1.64 12.42
N LYS A 80 -2.79 0.89 11.54
CA LYS A 80 -2.19 -0.27 10.86
C LYS A 80 -1.19 0.13 9.77
N LEU A 81 -1.41 1.26 9.12
CA LEU A 81 -0.56 1.76 8.03
C LEU A 81 0.67 2.54 8.51
N LEU A 82 0.68 3.00 9.77
CA LEU A 82 1.82 3.70 10.39
C LEU A 82 2.79 2.75 11.12
N LYS A 83 2.47 1.47 11.24
CA LYS A 83 3.38 0.43 11.74
C LYS A 83 4.33 -0.01 10.64
#